data_AF-A0A951JH72-F1
#
_entry.id   AF-A0A951JH72-F1
#
_cell.length_a   1.000
_cell.length_b   1.000
_cell.length_c   1.000
_cell.angle_alpha   90.00
_cell.angle_beta   90.00
_cell.angle_gamma   90.00
#
_symmetry.space_group_name_H-M   'P 1'
#
loop_
_entity.id
_entity.type
_entity.pdbx_description
1 polymer ?
#
loop_
_entity_poly.entity_id
_entity_poly.type
_entity_poly.pdbx_seq_one_letter_code
_entity_poly.pdbx_strand_id
1 'polypeptide(L)'
;MFVLVEHYVSDVQTFWSAVRHALPAQTDLLTLHHCFPTPDGSHAVCVWEAQSMRDVRAFLETYVGHASRNLYFPVENAGGTSLPSGVPLPDDRGTAAAGPEPEFGARRAS
;
A
#
# COMPACT_ATOMS: atom_id res chain seq x y z
N MET A 1 7.64 -8.13 10.78
CA MET A 1 6.25 -7.65 10.57
C MET A 1 6.28 -6.39 9.72
N PHE A 2 5.22 -6.10 8.96
CA PHE A 2 5.14 -4.87 8.16
C PHE A 2 4.30 -3.80 8.86
N VAL A 3 4.73 -2.54 8.72
CA VAL A 3 4.05 -1.37 9.28
C VAL A 3 3.93 -0.31 8.19
N LEU A 4 2.69 0.08 7.90
CA LEU A 4 2.41 1.26 7.08
C LEU A 4 2.45 2.48 7.99
N VAL A 5 3.19 3.50 7.55
CA VAL A 5 3.28 4.78 8.24
C VAL A 5 2.80 5.89 7.32
N GLU A 6 1.85 6.69 7.80
CA GLU A 6 1.45 7.93 7.15
C GLU A 6 2.08 9.11 7.89
N HIS A 7 2.76 9.98 7.15
CA HIS A 7 3.40 11.17 7.66
C HIS A 7 2.62 12.41 7.22
N TYR A 8 2.13 13.20 8.16
CA TYR A 8 1.58 14.54 7.92
C TYR A 8 2.61 15.56 8.40
N VAL A 9 3.35 16.15 7.46
CA VAL A 9 4.55 16.94 7.73
C VAL A 9 4.17 18.42 7.91
N SER A 10 4.48 18.97 9.08
CA SER A 10 4.22 20.39 9.40
C SER A 10 5.42 21.29 9.09
N ASP A 11 6.64 20.75 9.13
CA ASP A 11 7.86 21.44 8.72
C ASP A 11 8.63 20.58 7.71
N VAL A 12 8.41 20.89 6.43
CA VAL A 12 8.95 20.12 5.29
C VAL A 12 10.48 20.11 5.30
N GLN A 13 11.13 21.25 5.53
CA GLN A 13 12.59 21.32 5.47
C GLN A 13 13.24 20.55 6.62
N THR A 14 12.71 20.74 7.83
CA THR A 14 13.22 20.04 9.02
C THR A 14 13.01 18.53 8.90
N PHE A 15 11.81 18.10 8.49
CA PHE A 15 11.49 16.68 8.34
C PHE A 15 12.41 15.98 7.33
N TRP A 16 12.50 16.49 6.10
CA TRP A 16 13.29 15.82 5.06
C TRP A 16 14.79 15.88 5.30
N SER A 17 15.30 16.94 5.95
CA SER A 17 16.68 16.97 6.42
C SER A 17 16.93 15.90 7.48
N ALA A 18 16.03 15.74 8.45
CA ALA A 18 16.14 14.70 9.47
C ALA A 18 16.10 13.28 8.86
N VAL A 19 15.20 13.03 7.91
CA VAL A 19 15.12 11.75 7.17
C VAL A 19 16.45 11.44 6.47
N ARG A 20 17.05 12.42 5.78
CA ARG A 20 18.34 12.25 5.09
C ARG A 20 19.47 11.83 6.05
N HIS A 21 19.42 12.25 7.31
CA HIS A 21 20.39 11.87 8.33
C HIS A 21 20.04 10.56 9.05
N ALA A 22 18.75 10.26 9.21
CA ALA A 22 18.27 9.11 9.97
C ALA A 22 18.37 7.79 9.19
N LEU A 23 18.05 7.79 7.89
CA LEU A 23 18.04 6.55 7.10
C LEU A 23 19.40 5.83 7.04
N PRO A 24 20.55 6.52 6.91
CA PRO A 24 21.86 5.86 6.98
C PRO A 24 22.20 5.28 8.36
N ALA A 25 21.57 5.77 9.43
CA ALA A 25 21.78 5.31 10.81
C ALA A 25 20.86 4.14 11.21
N GLN A 26 20.10 3.61 10.25
CA GLN A 26 19.16 2.53 10.46
C GLN A 26 19.90 1.23 10.83
N THR A 27 19.42 0.56 11.88
CA THR A 27 19.93 -0.75 12.29
C THR A 27 19.30 -1.86 11.46
N ASP A 28 19.95 -3.03 11.34
CA ASP A 28 19.42 -4.22 10.65
C ASP A 28 18.06 -4.74 11.19
N LEU A 29 17.60 -4.22 12.32
CA LEU A 29 16.31 -4.55 12.94
C LEU A 29 15.12 -3.76 12.39
N LEU A 30 15.37 -2.74 11.59
CA LEU A 30 14.37 -1.89 10.94
C LEU A 30 14.72 -1.82 9.46
N THR A 31 13.77 -2.00 8.56
CA THR A 31 13.97 -1.88 7.10
C THR A 31 12.89 -0.99 6.49
N LEU A 32 13.27 0.05 5.75
CA LEU A 32 12.33 0.86 4.97
C LEU A 32 12.26 0.27 3.56
N HIS A 33 11.10 -0.30 3.21
CA HIS A 33 10.89 -0.91 1.89
C HIS A 33 10.55 0.14 0.84
N HIS A 34 9.60 1.01 1.16
CA HIS A 34 9.11 2.03 0.25
C HIS A 34 8.76 3.31 0.99
N CYS A 35 8.97 4.45 0.33
CA CYS A 35 8.51 5.77 0.76
C CYS A 35 7.95 6.49 -0.47
N PHE A 36 6.70 6.93 -0.37
CA PHE A 36 5.97 7.62 -1.43
C PHE A 36 5.60 9.03 -0.94
N PRO A 37 6.51 10.02 -1.09
CA PRO A 37 6.21 11.40 -0.74
C PRO A 37 5.34 12.07 -1.81
N THR A 38 4.52 13.03 -1.38
CA THR A 38 3.89 13.99 -2.28
C THR A 38 4.94 14.95 -2.86
N PRO A 39 4.72 15.53 -4.05
CA PRO A 39 5.70 16.44 -4.67
C PRO A 39 6.08 17.67 -3.82
N ASP A 40 5.17 18.13 -2.97
CA ASP A 40 5.39 19.23 -2.03
C ASP A 40 6.02 18.78 -0.70
N GLY A 41 6.16 17.48 -0.48
CA GLY A 41 6.76 16.89 0.72
C GLY A 41 5.93 17.05 2.00
N SER A 42 4.69 17.53 1.91
CA SER A 42 3.80 17.73 3.06
C SER A 42 3.17 16.43 3.56
N HIS A 43 3.18 15.38 2.73
CA HIS A 43 2.67 14.06 3.08
C HIS A 43 3.56 12.96 2.53
N ALA A 44 3.65 11.83 3.23
CA ALA A 44 4.34 10.64 2.73
C ALA A 44 3.73 9.37 3.30
N VAL A 45 3.72 8.30 2.50
CA VAL A 45 3.35 6.95 2.95
C VAL A 45 4.56 6.05 2.86
N CYS A 46 4.90 5.38 3.95
CA CYS A 46 6.05 4.51 4.06
C CYS A 46 5.64 3.09 4.44
N VAL A 47 6.34 2.09 3.91
CA VAL A 47 6.23 0.69 4.33
C VAL A 47 7.52 0.28 5.02
N TRP A 48 7.41 -0.06 6.29
CA TRP A 48 8.52 -0.50 7.14
C TRP A 48 8.39 -1.98 7.47
N GLU A 49 9.52 -2.64 7.67
CA GLU A 49 9.62 -3.95 8.29
C GLU A 49 10.42 -3.85 9.58
N ALA A 50 9.92 -4.49 10.63
CA ALA A 50 10.55 -4.48 11.96
C ALA A 50 10.15 -5.72 12.77
N GLN A 51 10.75 -5.89 13.95
CA GLN A 51 10.33 -6.88 14.95
C GLN A 51 9.03 -6.48 15.64
N SER A 52 8.83 -5.18 15.89
CA SER A 52 7.59 -4.66 16.48
C SER A 52 7.21 -3.27 15.93
N MET A 53 5.93 -2.92 16.02
CA MET A 53 5.45 -1.56 15.70
C MET A 53 6.07 -0.51 16.64
N ARG A 54 6.34 -0.89 17.89
CA ARG A 54 6.95 0.00 18.88
C ARG A 54 8.33 0.48 18.42
N ASP A 55 9.11 -0.38 17.78
CA ASP A 55 10.47 -0.05 17.32
C ASP A 55 10.41 0.98 16.17
N VAL A 56 9.50 0.78 15.22
CA VAL A 56 9.26 1.72 14.12
C VAL A 56 8.85 3.09 14.67
N ARG A 57 7.91 3.12 15.64
CA ARG A 57 7.47 4.35 16.27
C ARG A 57 8.60 5.04 17.04
N ALA A 58 9.34 4.31 17.88
CA ALA A 58 10.41 4.90 18.68
C ALA A 58 11.50 5.53 17.79
N PHE A 59 11.87 4.85 16.71
CA PHE A 59 12.81 5.38 15.72
C PHE A 59 12.27 6.67 15.07
N LEU A 60 11.07 6.62 14.48
CA LEU A 60 10.53 7.78 13.76
C LEU A 60 10.23 8.96 14.68
N GLU A 61 9.66 8.75 15.85
CA GLU A 61 9.37 9.85 16.79
C GLU A 61 10.66 10.53 17.29
N THR A 62 11.78 9.81 17.37
CA THR A 62 13.08 10.38 17.74
C THR A 62 13.59 11.37 16.70
N TYR A 63 13.45 11.04 15.40
CA TYR A 63 14.03 11.85 14.33
C TYR A 63 13.07 12.88 13.75
N VAL A 64 11.80 12.54 13.62
CA VAL A 64 10.83 13.34 12.85
C VAL A 64 9.55 13.69 13.60
N GLY A 65 9.33 13.13 14.81
CA GLY A 65 8.10 13.37 15.59
C GLY A 65 7.84 14.83 15.96
N HIS A 66 8.87 15.67 15.97
CA HIS A 66 8.75 17.11 16.21
C HIS A 66 8.35 17.91 14.95
N ALA A 67 8.50 17.34 13.75
CA ALA A 67 8.26 17.99 12.47
C ALA A 67 7.07 17.39 11.70
N SER A 68 6.47 16.31 12.21
CA SER A 68 5.32 15.64 11.61
C SER A 68 4.41 14.98 12.63
N ARG A 69 3.15 14.80 12.26
CA ARG A 69 2.23 13.87 12.91
C ARG A 69 2.25 12.55 12.14
N ASN A 70 2.53 11.45 12.83
CA ASN A 70 2.69 10.13 12.21
C ASN A 70 1.58 9.17 12.66
N LEU A 71 1.00 8.44 11.71
CA LEU A 71 0.04 7.36 11.97
C LEU A 71 0.69 6.02 11.63
N TYR A 72 0.38 4.98 12.41
CA TYR A 72 1.07 3.69 12.35
C TYR A 72 0.06 2.55 12.28
N PHE A 73 0.19 1.69 11.28
CA PHE A 73 -0.74 0.59 11.05
C PHE A 73 0.04 -0.70 10.80
N PRO A 74 -0.26 -1.81 11.52
CA PRO A 74 0.30 -3.10 11.16
C PRO A 74 -0.36 -3.57 9.87
N VAL A 75 0.42 -4.04 8.91
CA VAL A 75 -0.10 -4.48 7.61
C VAL A 75 0.43 -5.87 7.25
N GLU A 76 -0.35 -6.58 6.45
CA GLU A 76 0.08 -7.82 5.82
C GLU A 76 0.72 -7.51 4.47
N ASN A 77 1.77 -8.27 4.11
CA ASN A 77 2.43 -8.18 2.80
C ASN A 77 2.33 -9.50 2.02
N ALA A 78 1.41 -10.38 2.41
CA ALA A 78 1.21 -11.65 1.74
C ALA A 78 0.39 -11.43 0.45
N GLY A 79 1.08 -11.39 -0.69
CA GLY A 79 0.47 -11.36 -2.02
C GLY A 79 0.43 -10.00 -2.72
N GLY A 80 1.26 -9.02 -2.30
CA GLY A 80 1.33 -7.62 -2.72
C GLY A 80 1.29 -7.34 -4.23
N THR A 81 0.12 -7.56 -4.85
CA THR A 81 -0.11 -7.39 -6.27
C THR A 81 -1.51 -6.84 -6.49
N SER A 82 -1.59 -5.67 -7.12
CA SER A 82 -2.80 -5.21 -7.80
C SER A 82 -2.60 -5.37 -9.30
N LEU A 83 -3.59 -5.91 -10.00
CA LEU A 83 -3.60 -5.92 -11.47
C LEU A 83 -4.10 -4.56 -12.02
N PRO A 84 -3.57 -4.08 -13.16
CA PRO A 84 -4.04 -2.84 -13.78
C PRO A 84 -5.52 -2.95 -14.19
N SER A 85 -6.34 -1.96 -13.83
CA SER A 85 -7.78 -1.94 -14.15
C SER A 85 -8.13 -1.84 -15.64
N GLY A 86 -7.13 -1.55 -16.49
CA GLY A 86 -7.28 -1.44 -17.94
C GLY A 86 -7.10 -2.74 -18.72
N VAL A 87 -6.83 -3.87 -18.05
CA VAL A 87 -6.67 -5.17 -18.69
C VAL A 87 -7.93 -6.01 -18.45
N PRO A 88 -8.76 -6.30 -19.48
CA PRO A 88 -9.84 -7.25 -19.35
C PRO A 88 -9.24 -8.63 -19.05
N LEU A 89 -9.49 -9.16 -17.86
CA LEU A 89 -9.09 -10.52 -17.52
C LEU A 89 -10.12 -11.50 -18.09
N PRO A 90 -9.70 -12.64 -18.67
CA PRO A 90 -10.61 -13.71 -19.05
C PRO A 90 -11.39 -14.19 -17.81
N ASP A 91 -12.70 -14.36 -17.93
CA ASP A 91 -13.53 -14.91 -16.84
C ASP A 91 -13.14 -16.40 -16.62
N ASP A 92 -12.85 -16.79 -15.38
CA ASP A 92 -12.43 -18.14 -14.98
C ASP A 92 -13.56 -19.20 -15.12
N ARG A 93 -14.68 -18.84 -15.73
CA ARG A 93 -15.72 -19.80 -16.13
C ARG A 93 -15.33 -20.43 -17.44
N GLY A 94 -14.52 -21.49 -17.32
CA GLY A 94 -14.19 -22.38 -18.41
C GLY A 94 -15.40 -22.64 -19.30
N THR A 95 -15.27 -22.23 -20.56
CA THR A 95 -16.14 -22.63 -21.66
C THR A 95 -15.97 -24.13 -21.88
N ALA A 96 -16.60 -24.94 -21.05
CA ALA A 96 -16.88 -26.33 -21.36
C ALA A 96 -18.04 -26.35 -22.37
N ALA A 97 -17.72 -26.81 -23.57
CA ALA A 97 -18.63 -26.96 -24.68
C ALA A 97 -19.79 -27.92 -24.42
N ALA A 98 -20.89 -27.70 -25.16
CA ALA A 98 -21.69 -28.68 -25.92
C ALA A 98 -23.19 -28.77 -25.57
N GLY A 99 -24.03 -28.61 -26.60
CA GLY A 99 -25.38 -29.18 -26.66
C GLY A 99 -26.42 -28.29 -27.37
N PRO A 100 -27.12 -28.76 -28.42
CA PRO A 100 -27.93 -27.93 -29.31
C PRO A 100 -29.33 -27.60 -28.76
N GLU A 101 -29.94 -26.55 -29.34
CA GLU A 101 -31.30 -26.08 -29.10
C GLU A 101 -32.38 -27.18 -29.19
N PRO A 102 -33.51 -27.00 -28.50
CA PRO A 102 -34.79 -27.42 -29.02
C PRO A 102 -35.69 -26.22 -29.35
N GLU A 103 -36.18 -26.22 -30.58
CA GLU A 103 -37.32 -25.44 -31.06
C GLU A 103 -38.55 -25.62 -30.16
N PHE A 104 -39.28 -24.54 -29.84
CA PHE A 104 -40.69 -24.62 -29.48
C PHE A 104 -41.48 -23.40 -29.97
N GLY A 105 -42.10 -23.55 -31.14
CA GLY A 105 -43.56 -23.47 -31.31
C GLY A 105 -44.31 -22.17 -30.92
N ALA A 106 -44.65 -21.39 -31.95
CA ALA A 106 -46.01 -20.95 -32.30
C ALA A 106 -46.93 -20.20 -31.29
N ARG A 107 -47.32 -18.99 -31.73
CA ARG A 107 -48.64 -18.30 -31.65
C ARG A 107 -49.10 -17.66 -30.33
N ARG A 108 -49.39 -16.34 -30.40
CA ARG A 108 -50.74 -15.69 -30.37
C ARG A 108 -50.53 -14.19 -30.65
N ALA A 109 -51.03 -13.64 -31.76
CA ALA A 109 -52.39 -13.12 -31.99
C ALA A 109 -52.72 -11.87 -31.14
N SER A 110 -52.60 -10.70 -31.77
CA SER A 110 -53.66 -9.67 -31.92
C SER A 110 -53.27 -8.71 -33.04
#